data_AF-V5IF31-F1
#
_entry.id   AF-V5IF31-F1
#
_cell.length_a   1.000
_cell.length_b   1.000
_cell.length_c   1.000
_cell.angle_alpha   90.00
_cell.angle_beta   90.00
_cell.angle_gamma   90.00
#
_symmetry.space_group_name_H-M   'P 1'
#
loop_
_entity.id
_entity.type
_entity.pdbx_description
1 polymer ?
#
loop_
_entity_poly.entity_id
_entity_poly.type
_entity_poly.pdbx_seq_one_letter_code
_entity_poly.pdbx_strand_id
1 'polypeptide(L)'
;MLQKVQKSTKKTPQNPKKPTSSNATPTKKETAASTSTQKIQKEAPPKTTAAPQPPAPRPSTDPIICGLKNNNSDFALPSLQCTLRHLPQNLTDHWKTYMQTRNKNESDLLTDICEAKKKGKNPDFMANYTENDKAMVSDTSTLCRIRHTTKSEC
;
A
#
# COMPACT_ATOMS: atom_id res chain seq x y z
N MET A 1 -38.65 26.11 -15.25
CA MET A 1 -38.55 27.57 -14.97
C MET A 1 -38.43 27.73 -13.46
N LEU A 2 -37.70 28.66 -12.84
CA LEU A 2 -36.57 29.50 -13.20
C LEU A 2 -36.19 30.19 -11.87
N GLN A 3 -34.90 30.13 -11.52
CA GLN A 3 -34.13 30.88 -10.51
C GLN A 3 -34.80 31.98 -9.66
N LYS A 4 -34.32 32.13 -8.41
CA LYS A 4 -34.01 33.47 -7.87
C LYS A 4 -32.72 33.47 -7.03
N VAL A 5 -31.89 34.50 -7.23
CA VAL A 5 -30.56 34.69 -6.64
C VAL A 5 -30.51 36.04 -5.91
N GLN A 6 -29.90 36.10 -4.72
CA GLN A 6 -29.37 37.32 -4.07
C GLN A 6 -28.05 36.93 -3.39
N LYS A 7 -26.87 37.48 -3.77
CA LYS A 7 -26.26 38.76 -3.32
C LYS A 7 -26.20 38.88 -1.79
N SER A 8 -25.12 39.27 -1.12
CA SER A 8 -23.85 39.94 -1.54
C SER A 8 -22.67 39.37 -0.68
N THR A 9 -21.40 39.82 -0.62
CA THR A 9 -20.75 41.11 -0.91
C THR A 9 -19.26 40.91 -1.29
N LYS A 10 -18.54 41.99 -1.62
CA LYS A 10 -17.13 42.05 -2.07
C LYS A 10 -16.21 42.71 -1.02
N LYS A 11 -15.01 42.17 -0.76
CA LYS A 11 -13.93 42.89 -0.06
C LYS A 11 -12.54 42.42 -0.50
N THR A 12 -11.73 43.34 -1.03
CA THR A 12 -10.28 43.19 -1.30
C THR A 12 -9.51 43.91 -0.18
N PRO A 13 -8.22 43.60 0.09
CA PRO A 13 -7.18 44.55 -0.36
C PRO A 13 -5.78 43.97 -0.70
N GLN A 14 -5.16 44.57 -1.73
CA GLN A 14 -3.75 45.02 -1.83
C GLN A 14 -2.55 44.04 -1.68
N ASN A 15 -1.76 43.98 -2.76
CA ASN A 15 -0.30 43.86 -2.79
C ASN A 15 0.25 45.27 -3.17
N PRO A 16 1.40 45.77 -2.66
CA PRO A 16 2.66 45.61 -3.40
C PRO A 16 3.97 45.63 -2.56
N LYS A 17 5.06 45.03 -3.08
CA LYS A 17 6.33 45.74 -3.41
C LYS A 17 7.43 44.83 -4.00
N LYS A 18 8.13 45.37 -5.01
CA LYS A 18 9.45 44.99 -5.55
C LYS A 18 10.36 46.22 -5.36
N PRO A 19 11.68 46.09 -5.11
CA PRO A 19 12.71 46.31 -6.15
C PRO A 19 13.79 45.20 -6.14
N THR A 20 14.35 44.73 -7.26
CA THR A 20 15.30 45.37 -8.22
C THR A 20 16.78 45.26 -7.78
N SER A 21 17.61 44.71 -8.66
CA SER A 21 19.07 44.56 -8.53
C SER A 21 19.79 45.72 -9.19
N SER A 22 20.92 46.19 -8.62
CA SER A 22 22.08 46.65 -9.41
C SER A 22 23.37 46.85 -8.59
N ASN A 23 24.45 46.55 -9.31
CA ASN A 23 25.88 46.51 -9.00
C ASN A 23 26.53 47.83 -8.51
N ALA A 24 27.55 47.76 -7.63
CA ALA A 24 28.63 48.75 -7.51
C ALA A 24 29.87 48.19 -6.75
N THR A 25 31.06 48.36 -7.33
CA THR A 25 32.41 48.11 -6.78
C THR A 25 33.19 49.45 -6.81
N PRO A 26 34.47 49.59 -6.40
CA PRO A 26 35.33 48.83 -5.47
C PRO A 26 36.01 49.74 -4.41
N THR A 27 36.89 49.21 -3.54
CA THR A 27 38.19 49.84 -3.14
C THR A 27 39.07 48.85 -2.36
N LYS A 28 40.39 48.91 -2.60
CA LYS A 28 41.43 48.01 -2.07
C LYS A 28 41.86 48.36 -0.65
N LYS A 29 42.36 47.36 0.09
CA LYS A 29 43.61 47.51 0.86
C LYS A 29 44.40 46.20 0.85
N GLU A 30 45.71 46.33 0.79
CA GLU A 30 46.67 45.26 0.51
C GLU A 30 47.26 44.65 1.79
N THR A 31 47.98 43.52 1.63
CA THR A 31 49.17 43.09 2.41
C THR A 31 49.08 41.74 3.14
N ALA A 32 50.16 40.96 2.94
CA ALA A 32 50.68 39.83 3.72
C ALA A 32 49.92 38.47 3.73
N ALA A 33 50.47 37.58 2.89
CA ALA A 33 50.59 36.13 3.02
C ALA A 33 50.27 35.46 4.36
N SER A 34 49.57 34.31 4.27
CA SER A 34 49.96 33.13 5.05
C SER A 34 49.62 31.84 4.26
N THR A 35 50.65 31.05 3.97
CA THR A 35 50.54 29.81 3.19
C THR A 35 49.91 28.70 4.03
N SER A 36 48.58 28.57 3.97
CA SER A 36 47.88 27.41 4.53
C SER A 36 47.68 26.35 3.45
N THR A 37 48.56 25.34 3.42
CA THR A 37 48.47 24.18 2.52
C THR A 37 47.28 23.30 2.94
N GLN A 38 46.06 23.70 2.55
CA GLN A 38 44.88 22.90 2.79
C GLN A 38 44.86 21.71 1.83
N LYS A 39 45.24 20.56 2.38
CA LYS A 39 45.19 19.23 1.77
C LYS A 39 43.82 19.00 1.13
N ILE A 40 43.77 19.01 -0.21
CA ILE A 40 42.59 18.66 -0.99
C ILE A 40 42.13 17.27 -0.56
N GLN A 41 41.04 17.21 0.19
CA GLN A 41 40.38 15.94 0.49
C GLN A 41 39.66 15.54 -0.80
N LYS A 42 40.12 14.45 -1.42
CA LYS A 42 39.39 13.82 -2.52
C LYS A 42 37.98 13.50 -2.03
N GLU A 43 36.99 14.18 -2.61
CA GLU A 43 35.60 13.83 -2.42
C GLU A 43 35.42 12.37 -2.86
N ALA A 44 34.99 11.52 -1.94
CA ALA A 44 34.71 10.13 -2.26
C ALA A 44 33.53 10.11 -3.25
N PRO A 45 33.57 9.33 -4.33
CA PRO A 45 32.47 9.28 -5.29
C PRO A 45 31.18 8.90 -4.54
N PRO A 46 30.03 9.51 -4.90
CA PRO A 46 28.77 9.26 -4.22
C PRO A 46 28.51 7.75 -4.21
N LYS A 47 28.32 7.17 -3.02
CA LYS A 47 27.98 5.75 -2.91
C LYS A 47 26.72 5.50 -3.73
N THR A 48 26.83 4.64 -4.75
CA THR A 48 25.69 4.12 -5.47
C THR A 48 24.77 3.40 -4.48
N THR A 49 23.77 4.11 -3.98
CA THR A 49 22.70 3.49 -3.19
C THR A 49 22.00 2.51 -4.10
N ALA A 50 22.03 1.22 -3.75
CA ALA A 50 21.34 0.20 -4.52
C ALA A 50 19.86 0.61 -4.69
N ALA A 51 19.30 0.38 -5.88
CA ALA A 51 17.89 0.63 -6.12
C ALA A 51 17.05 -0.11 -5.05
N PRO A 52 15.96 0.51 -4.53
CA PRO A 52 15.11 -0.15 -3.55
C PRO A 52 14.70 -1.53 -4.05
N GLN A 53 14.87 -2.56 -3.22
CA GLN A 53 14.38 -3.89 -3.57
C GLN A 53 12.87 -3.81 -3.86
N PRO A 54 12.37 -4.54 -4.88
CA PRO A 54 10.94 -4.60 -5.13
C PRO A 54 10.22 -5.05 -3.85
N PRO A 55 9.06 -4.44 -3.50
CA PRO A 55 8.35 -4.77 -2.28
C PRO A 55 8.00 -6.27 -2.28
N ALA A 56 8.07 -6.89 -1.09
CA ALA A 56 7.76 -8.30 -0.93
C ALA A 56 6.36 -8.61 -1.52
N PRO A 57 6.20 -9.73 -2.25
CA PRO A 57 4.90 -10.14 -2.78
C PRO A 57 3.84 -10.15 -1.69
N ARG A 58 2.75 -9.42 -1.89
CA ARG A 58 1.63 -9.43 -0.95
C ARG A 58 0.97 -10.82 -1.00
N PRO A 59 0.59 -11.41 0.14
CA PRO A 59 -0.22 -12.62 0.11
C PRO A 59 -1.57 -12.30 -0.54
N SER A 60 -2.07 -13.19 -1.39
CA SER A 60 -3.32 -12.99 -2.12
C SER A 60 -4.58 -13.15 -1.26
N THR A 61 -4.43 -13.32 0.05
CA THR A 61 -5.50 -13.55 1.04
C THR A 61 -5.16 -12.74 2.29
N ASP A 62 -6.16 -12.31 3.07
CA ASP A 62 -5.94 -11.45 4.24
C ASP A 62 -4.77 -11.96 5.12
N PRO A 63 -3.68 -11.18 5.30
CA PRO A 63 -2.56 -11.56 6.13
C PRO A 63 -2.94 -12.02 7.55
N ILE A 64 -4.07 -11.53 8.08
CA ILE A 64 -4.50 -11.75 9.47
C ILE A 64 -5.36 -13.01 9.62
N ILE A 65 -5.97 -13.54 8.55
CA ILE A 65 -6.92 -14.68 8.65
C ILE A 65 -6.27 -15.94 9.25
N CYS A 66 -4.99 -16.18 8.94
CA CYS A 66 -4.22 -17.28 9.52
C CYS A 66 -3.76 -17.01 10.96
N GLY A 67 -3.63 -15.74 11.35
CA GLY A 67 -3.49 -15.37 12.75
C GLY A 67 -4.75 -15.72 13.53
N LEU A 68 -5.93 -15.40 12.98
CA LEU A 68 -7.22 -15.78 13.58
C LEU A 68 -7.34 -17.30 13.72
N LYS A 69 -7.05 -18.07 12.66
CA LYS A 69 -7.08 -19.55 12.72
C LYS A 69 -6.13 -20.12 13.77
N ASN A 70 -4.88 -19.64 13.81
CA ASN A 70 -3.88 -20.15 14.76
C ASN A 70 -4.20 -19.81 16.22
N ASN A 71 -5.00 -18.76 16.48
CA ASN A 71 -5.51 -18.43 17.81
C ASN A 71 -6.88 -19.06 18.11
N ASN A 72 -7.33 -20.03 17.30
CA ASN A 72 -8.65 -20.67 17.39
C ASN A 72 -9.81 -19.66 17.42
N SER A 73 -9.69 -18.54 16.69
CA SER A 73 -10.71 -17.50 16.66
C SER A 73 -11.90 -17.92 15.79
N ASP A 74 -13.10 -17.83 16.37
CA ASP A 74 -14.38 -18.09 15.70
C ASP A 74 -14.60 -17.22 14.44
N PHE A 75 -13.86 -16.13 14.26
CA PHE A 75 -13.95 -15.24 13.10
C PHE A 75 -13.17 -15.72 11.88
N ALA A 76 -12.26 -16.69 12.00
CA ALA A 76 -11.37 -17.09 10.91
C ALA A 76 -12.13 -17.73 9.73
N LEU A 77 -13.02 -18.69 10.02
CA LEU A 77 -13.82 -19.39 9.02
C LEU A 77 -14.96 -18.51 8.46
N PRO A 78 -15.76 -17.77 9.26
CA PRO A 78 -16.72 -16.81 8.75
C PRO A 78 -16.11 -15.74 7.84
N SER A 79 -14.92 -15.23 8.16
CA SER A 79 -14.21 -14.28 7.28
C SER A 79 -13.92 -14.89 5.89
N LEU A 80 -13.58 -16.18 5.82
CA LEU A 80 -13.38 -16.88 4.56
C LEU A 80 -14.71 -17.11 3.81
N GLN A 81 -15.77 -17.48 4.52
CA GLN A 81 -17.12 -17.67 3.97
C GLN A 81 -17.68 -16.36 3.38
N CYS A 82 -17.53 -15.26 4.10
CA CYS A 82 -17.79 -13.91 3.58
C CYS A 82 -16.94 -13.62 2.33
N THR A 83 -15.65 -13.99 2.33
CA THR A 83 -14.77 -13.80 1.16
C THR A 83 -15.32 -14.54 -0.07
N LEU A 84 -15.63 -15.82 0.07
CA LEU A 84 -16.24 -16.66 -0.97
C LEU A 84 -17.55 -16.09 -1.52
N ARG A 85 -18.36 -15.46 -0.66
CA ARG A 85 -19.66 -14.84 -1.02
C ARG A 85 -19.53 -13.51 -1.77
N HIS A 86 -18.47 -12.75 -1.52
CA HIS A 86 -18.28 -11.39 -2.07
C HIS A 86 -17.21 -11.28 -3.15
N LEU A 87 -16.50 -12.36 -3.45
CA LEU A 87 -15.58 -12.44 -4.58
C LEU A 87 -16.33 -12.37 -5.94
N PRO A 88 -15.67 -11.86 -7.00
CA PRO A 88 -16.15 -12.01 -8.36
C PRO A 88 -16.42 -13.48 -8.71
N GLN A 89 -17.51 -13.72 -9.43
CA GLN A 89 -18.05 -15.07 -9.63
C GLN A 89 -17.04 -16.05 -10.26
N ASN A 90 -16.20 -15.59 -11.19
CA ASN A 90 -15.13 -16.40 -11.79
C ASN A 90 -14.10 -16.91 -10.76
N LEU A 91 -13.80 -16.12 -9.73
CA LEU A 91 -12.88 -16.52 -8.65
C LEU A 91 -13.59 -17.43 -7.66
N THR A 92 -14.80 -17.07 -7.23
CA THR A 92 -15.63 -17.91 -6.34
C THR A 92 -15.86 -19.30 -6.93
N ASP A 93 -16.20 -19.40 -8.21
CA ASP A 93 -16.45 -20.68 -8.85
C ASP A 93 -15.15 -21.49 -9.02
N HIS A 94 -14.01 -20.84 -9.31
CA HIS A 94 -12.70 -21.50 -9.28
C HIS A 94 -12.35 -22.08 -7.89
N TRP A 95 -12.70 -21.37 -6.80
CA TRP A 95 -12.48 -21.86 -5.42
C TRP A 95 -13.39 -23.04 -5.10
N LYS A 96 -14.66 -23.00 -5.53
CA LYS A 96 -15.60 -24.13 -5.41
C LYS A 96 -15.14 -25.34 -6.21
N THR A 97 -14.71 -25.16 -7.47
CA THR A 97 -14.18 -26.25 -8.30
C THR A 97 -12.94 -26.88 -7.66
N TYR A 98 -12.01 -26.07 -7.15
CA TYR A 98 -10.85 -26.58 -6.39
C TYR A 98 -11.29 -27.44 -5.20
N MET A 99 -12.24 -26.95 -4.39
CA MET A 99 -12.77 -27.69 -3.24
C MET A 99 -13.43 -29.01 -3.66
N GLN A 100 -14.31 -28.98 -4.68
CA GLN A 100 -14.99 -30.15 -5.22
C GLN A 100 -14.01 -31.20 -5.76
N THR A 101 -13.07 -30.81 -6.64
CA THR A 101 -12.07 -31.71 -7.23
C THR A 101 -11.14 -32.34 -6.18
N ARG A 102 -11.00 -31.71 -5.00
CA ARG A 102 -10.15 -32.20 -3.91
C ARG A 102 -10.93 -32.81 -2.74
N ASN A 103 -12.26 -32.91 -2.83
CA ASN A 103 -13.14 -33.33 -1.73
C ASN A 103 -12.90 -32.55 -0.42
N LYS A 104 -12.70 -31.24 -0.54
CA LYS A 104 -12.40 -30.31 0.56
C LYS A 104 -13.61 -29.46 0.92
N ASN A 105 -13.70 -29.06 2.18
CA ASN A 105 -14.60 -28.01 2.66
C ASN A 105 -13.87 -26.67 2.88
N GLU A 106 -14.59 -25.64 3.33
CA GLU A 106 -14.05 -24.30 3.54
C GLU A 106 -13.00 -24.22 4.67
N SER A 107 -13.04 -25.11 5.66
CA SER A 107 -12.03 -25.22 6.72
C SER A 107 -10.73 -25.88 6.20
N ASP A 108 -10.86 -26.84 5.29
CA ASP A 108 -9.70 -27.41 4.58
C ASP A 108 -9.05 -26.36 3.68
N LEU A 109 -9.86 -25.60 2.93
CA LEU A 109 -9.41 -24.48 2.11
C LEU A 109 -8.70 -23.41 2.95
N LEU A 110 -9.26 -23.04 4.10
CA LEU A 110 -8.59 -22.14 5.05
C LEU A 110 -7.25 -22.70 5.54
N THR A 111 -7.17 -24.01 5.73
CA THR A 111 -5.92 -24.69 6.09
C THR A 111 -4.90 -24.63 4.96
N ASP A 112 -5.29 -24.90 3.71
CA ASP A 112 -4.39 -24.79 2.55
C ASP A 112 -3.85 -23.36 2.37
N ILE A 113 -4.73 -22.36 2.53
CA ILE A 113 -4.35 -20.94 2.49
C ILE A 113 -3.26 -20.63 3.53
N CYS A 114 -3.42 -21.13 4.75
CA CYS A 114 -2.46 -20.87 5.82
C CYS A 114 -1.17 -21.70 5.71
N GLU A 115 -1.21 -22.91 5.16
CA GLU A 115 -0.01 -23.68 4.83
C GLU A 115 0.80 -23.05 3.69
N ALA A 116 0.13 -22.51 2.67
CA ALA A 116 0.80 -21.74 1.62
C ALA A 116 1.46 -20.47 2.19
N LYS A 117 0.73 -19.72 3.04
CA LYS A 117 1.25 -18.52 3.70
C LYS A 117 2.49 -18.83 4.57
N LYS A 118 2.50 -19.93 5.33
CA LYS A 118 3.68 -20.37 6.12
C LYS A 118 4.92 -20.57 5.24
N LYS A 119 4.73 -21.00 3.99
CA LYS A 119 5.80 -21.20 2.99
C LYS A 119 6.17 -19.92 2.23
N GLY A 120 5.61 -18.77 2.58
CA GLY A 120 5.81 -17.49 1.88
C GLY A 120 5.23 -17.46 0.47
N LYS A 121 4.23 -18.31 0.18
CA LYS A 121 3.64 -18.48 -1.16
C LYS A 121 2.13 -18.25 -1.13
N ASN A 122 1.58 -17.99 -2.31
CA ASN A 122 0.15 -18.10 -2.54
C ASN A 122 -0.26 -19.59 -2.64
N PRO A 123 -1.54 -19.93 -2.39
CA PRO A 123 -2.03 -21.29 -2.57
C PRO A 123 -1.81 -21.77 -4.01
N ASP A 124 -1.49 -23.05 -4.19
CA ASP A 124 -1.15 -23.61 -5.51
C ASP A 124 -2.30 -23.46 -6.52
N PHE A 125 -3.56 -23.50 -6.06
CA PHE A 125 -4.74 -23.25 -6.91
C PHE A 125 -4.87 -21.79 -7.36
N MET A 126 -4.16 -20.84 -6.74
CA MET A 126 -4.06 -19.44 -7.15
C MET A 126 -2.81 -19.15 -7.97
N ALA A 127 -2.03 -20.16 -8.38
CA ALA A 127 -0.77 -19.96 -9.12
C ALA A 127 -0.99 -19.22 -10.45
N ASN A 128 -2.12 -19.45 -11.12
CA ASN A 128 -2.48 -18.84 -12.40
C ASN A 128 -3.21 -17.50 -12.28
N TYR A 129 -3.38 -16.96 -11.06
CA TYR A 129 -4.14 -15.72 -10.86
C TYR A 129 -3.32 -14.50 -11.32
N THR A 130 -3.99 -13.54 -11.97
CA THR A 130 -3.38 -12.25 -12.27
C THR A 130 -3.14 -11.45 -10.98
N GLU A 131 -2.26 -10.44 -11.00
CA GLU A 131 -2.10 -9.55 -9.85
C GLU A 131 -3.40 -8.84 -9.46
N ASN A 132 -4.30 -8.59 -10.43
CA ASN A 132 -5.63 -8.06 -10.17
C ASN A 132 -6.51 -9.06 -9.40
N ASP A 133 -6.53 -10.34 -9.80
CA ASP A 133 -7.30 -11.38 -9.08
C ASP A 133 -6.80 -11.55 -7.64
N LYS A 134 -5.47 -11.53 -7.45
CA LYS A 134 -4.83 -11.59 -6.13
C LYS A 134 -5.19 -10.38 -5.26
N ALA A 135 -5.20 -9.18 -5.85
CA ALA A 135 -5.62 -7.96 -5.16
C ALA A 135 -7.11 -8.03 -4.75
N MET A 136 -8.00 -8.45 -5.66
CA MET A 136 -9.42 -8.62 -5.35
C MET A 136 -9.64 -9.61 -4.20
N VAL A 137 -8.94 -10.76 -4.18
CA VAL A 137 -9.03 -11.68 -3.04
C VAL A 137 -8.49 -11.08 -1.74
N SER A 138 -7.32 -10.43 -1.77
CA SER A 138 -6.75 -9.75 -0.60
C SER A 138 -7.71 -8.71 -0.01
N ASP A 139 -8.28 -7.86 -0.86
CA ASP A 139 -9.13 -6.74 -0.45
C ASP A 139 -10.49 -7.22 0.05
N THR A 140 -11.16 -8.12 -0.69
CA THR A 140 -12.43 -8.74 -0.25
C THR A 140 -12.25 -9.47 1.08
N SER A 141 -11.16 -10.23 1.25
CA SER A 141 -10.89 -10.97 2.48
C SER A 141 -10.64 -10.03 3.67
N THR A 142 -9.89 -8.95 3.45
CA THR A 142 -9.63 -7.91 4.46
C THR A 142 -10.93 -7.20 4.88
N LEU A 143 -11.78 -6.84 3.93
CA LEU A 143 -13.09 -6.22 4.20
C LEU A 143 -14.01 -7.15 5.00
N CYS A 144 -14.03 -8.45 4.64
CA CYS A 144 -14.80 -9.46 5.35
C CYS A 144 -14.36 -9.63 6.80
N ARG A 145 -13.05 -9.74 7.07
CA ARG A 145 -12.54 -9.77 8.44
C ARG A 145 -12.98 -8.53 9.23
N ILE A 146 -12.84 -7.33 8.64
CA ILE A 146 -13.21 -6.08 9.32
C ILE A 146 -14.69 -6.10 9.74
N ARG A 147 -15.60 -6.46 8.82
CA ARG A 147 -17.04 -6.58 9.12
C ARG A 147 -17.32 -7.55 10.26
N HIS A 148 -16.77 -8.77 10.21
CA HIS A 148 -16.95 -9.75 11.28
C HIS A 148 -16.38 -9.30 12.64
N THR A 149 -15.31 -8.51 12.67
CA THR A 149 -14.77 -7.94 13.92
C THR A 149 -15.58 -6.75 14.45
N THR A 150 -16.55 -6.24 13.69
CA THR A 150 -17.48 -5.20 14.15
C THR A 150 -18.83 -5.82 14.54
N LYS A 151 -19.32 -5.48 15.74
CA LYS A 151 -20.33 -6.21 16.53
C LYS A 151 -21.76 -6.31 15.95
N SER A 152 -22.01 -6.02 14.67
CA SER A 152 -23.36 -5.68 14.20
C SER A 152 -23.89 -6.35 12.93
N GLU A 153 -23.05 -6.73 11.95
CA GLU A 153 -23.57 -7.02 10.59
C GLU A 153 -22.87 -8.20 9.90
N CYS A 154 -23.40 -9.41 10.14
CA CYS A 154 -23.38 -10.55 9.21
C CYS A 154 -24.68 -11.37 9.34
#